data_AF-A0AA37IGK4-F1
#
_entry.id   AF-A0AA37IGK4-F1
#
_cell.length_a   1.000
_cell.length_b   1.000
_cell.length_c   1.000
_cell.angle_alpha   90.00
_cell.angle_beta   90.00
_cell.angle_gamma   90.00
#
_symmetry.space_group_name_H-M   'P 1'
#
loop_
_entity.id
_entity.type
_entity.pdbx_description
1 polymer ?
#
loop_
_entity_poly.entity_id
_entity_poly.type
_entity_poly.pdbx_seq_one_letter_code
_entity_poly.pdbx_strand_id
1 'polypeptide(L)'
;MKSIVAKRNHQVPDTSADVPKRTSLEADRELAHIQKVVTAVRATSVPLPISVCYWRARLHELRFAYALLPVQVARLSALEIDVENIAQGQADVGAGDGRRVA
;
A
#
# COMPACT_ATOMS: atom_id res chain seq x y z
N MET A 1 -35.20 40.40 -26.24
CA MET A 1 -33.92 39.66 -26.38
C MET A 1 -32.84 40.36 -25.57
N LYS A 2 -32.22 39.65 -24.62
CA LYS A 2 -30.81 39.70 -24.18
C LYS A 2 -30.72 38.92 -22.85
N SER A 3 -30.54 37.61 -22.96
CA SER A 3 -30.23 36.72 -21.84
C SER A 3 -28.75 36.87 -21.51
N ILE A 4 -28.43 37.37 -20.32
CA ILE A 4 -27.06 37.41 -19.82
C ILE A 4 -26.79 36.02 -19.25
N VAL A 5 -26.23 35.16 -20.10
CA VAL A 5 -25.68 33.86 -19.70
C VAL A 5 -24.48 34.15 -18.81
N ALA A 6 -24.66 34.00 -17.50
CA ALA A 6 -23.57 33.92 -16.56
C ALA A 6 -22.74 32.67 -16.91
N LYS A 7 -21.57 32.87 -17.53
CA LYS A 7 -20.54 31.86 -17.63
C LYS A 7 -20.14 31.46 -16.21
N ARG A 8 -20.71 30.36 -15.70
CA ARG A 8 -20.13 29.63 -14.57
C ARG A 8 -18.80 29.06 -15.06
N ASN A 9 -17.73 29.81 -14.84
CA ASN A 9 -16.39 29.25 -14.79
C ASN A 9 -16.42 28.16 -13.70
N HIS A 10 -16.56 26.91 -14.11
CA HIS A 10 -16.25 25.77 -13.26
C HIS A 10 -14.74 25.69 -13.18
N GLN A 11 -14.17 26.65 -12.45
CA GLN A 11 -12.82 26.52 -11.94
C GLN A 11 -12.97 25.53 -10.78
N VAL A 12 -12.86 24.24 -11.10
CA VAL A 12 -12.54 23.22 -10.11
C VAL A 12 -11.28 23.77 -9.42
N PRO A 13 -11.30 24.06 -8.12
CA PRO A 13 -10.06 24.37 -7.45
C PRO A 13 -9.21 23.12 -7.60
N ASP A 14 -8.05 23.23 -8.24
CA ASP A 14 -6.97 22.27 -8.14
C ASP A 14 -6.62 22.20 -6.65
N THR A 15 -7.40 21.39 -5.92
CA THR A 15 -7.22 21.15 -4.51
C THR A 15 -6.21 20.03 -4.38
N SER A 16 -5.10 20.11 -5.11
CA SER A 16 -3.84 19.59 -4.60
C SER A 16 -3.41 20.60 -3.53
N ALA A 17 -4.13 20.61 -2.41
CA ALA A 17 -3.56 21.11 -1.18
C ALA A 17 -2.26 20.32 -1.03
N ASP A 18 -1.15 21.03 -1.08
CA ASP A 18 0.21 20.51 -1.00
C ASP A 18 0.39 19.96 0.42
N VAL A 19 -0.25 18.81 0.70
CA VAL A 19 -0.18 18.17 2.01
C VAL A 19 1.28 17.81 2.20
N PRO A 20 1.97 18.41 3.19
CA PRO A 20 3.37 18.17 3.36
C PRO A 20 3.59 16.68 3.57
N LYS A 21 4.53 16.12 2.81
CA LYS A 21 4.91 14.72 2.96
C LYS A 21 5.34 14.47 4.40
N ARG A 22 4.95 13.31 4.93
CA ARG A 22 5.43 12.79 6.19
C ARG A 22 6.94 12.59 6.13
N THR A 23 7.60 12.70 7.27
CA THR A 23 9.05 12.73 7.39
C THR A 23 9.68 11.35 7.12
N SER A 24 10.98 11.35 6.82
CA SER A 24 11.77 10.11 6.72
C SER A 24 11.79 9.34 8.05
N LEU A 25 11.77 10.02 9.19
CA LEU A 25 11.72 9.37 10.51
C LEU A 25 10.39 8.62 10.73
N GLU A 26 9.29 9.21 10.29
CA GLU A 26 7.99 8.54 10.31
C GLU A 26 7.98 7.34 9.35
N ALA A 27 8.59 7.48 8.18
CA ALA A 27 8.75 6.36 7.24
C ALA A 27 9.54 5.20 7.87
N ASP A 28 10.63 5.46 8.61
CA ASP A 28 11.38 4.41 9.29
C ASP A 28 10.54 3.66 10.32
N ARG A 29 9.69 4.36 11.07
CA ARG A 29 8.80 3.74 12.06
C ARG A 29 7.79 2.82 11.38
N GLU A 30 7.19 3.30 10.30
CA GLU A 30 6.22 2.53 9.51
C GLU A 30 6.87 1.31 8.83
N LEU A 31 8.02 1.50 8.19
CA LEU A 31 8.78 0.41 7.56
C LEU A 31 9.20 -0.64 8.59
N ALA A 32 9.67 -0.23 9.77
CA ALA A 32 10.03 -1.14 10.85
C ALA A 32 8.81 -1.91 11.39
N HIS A 33 7.64 -1.26 11.48
CA HIS A 33 6.41 -1.93 11.88
C HIS A 33 5.99 -2.99 10.85
N ILE A 34 5.92 -2.62 9.57
CA ILE A 34 5.53 -3.54 8.49
C ILE A 34 6.52 -4.71 8.41
N GLN A 35 7.82 -4.43 8.51
CA GLN A 35 8.85 -5.48 8.50
C GLN A 35 8.67 -6.49 9.63
N LYS A 36 8.30 -6.04 10.84
CA LYS A 36 7.99 -6.95 11.96
C LYS A 36 6.79 -7.84 11.64
N VAL A 37 5.72 -7.28 11.07
CA VAL A 37 4.53 -8.04 10.68
C VAL A 37 4.88 -9.09 9.62
N VAL A 38 5.55 -8.68 8.54
CA VAL A 38 5.98 -9.58 7.46
C VAL A 38 6.90 -10.69 7.99
N THR A 39 7.84 -10.36 8.88
CA THR A 39 8.75 -11.34 9.47
C THR A 39 7.98 -12.37 10.32
N ALA A 40 7.04 -11.91 11.16
CA ALA A 40 6.22 -12.80 11.97
C ALA A 40 5.34 -13.72 11.12
N VAL A 41 4.73 -13.17 10.07
CA VAL A 41 3.91 -13.90 9.10
C VAL A 41 4.73 -14.99 8.42
N ARG A 42 5.93 -14.68 7.93
CA ARG A 42 6.85 -15.66 7.33
C ARG A 42 7.31 -16.74 8.30
N ALA A 43 7.57 -16.38 9.56
CA ALA A 43 8.03 -17.32 10.58
C ALA A 43 6.93 -18.31 11.02
N THR A 44 5.67 -17.88 10.97
CA THR A 44 4.53 -18.67 11.46
C THR A 44 3.68 -19.27 10.33
N SER A 45 3.99 -18.95 9.07
CA SER A 45 3.23 -19.37 7.88
C SER A 45 1.73 -19.04 7.95
N VAL A 46 1.35 -18.05 8.77
CA VAL A 46 -0.04 -17.59 8.89
C VAL A 46 -0.39 -16.59 7.80
N PRO A 47 -1.67 -16.32 7.54
CA PRO A 47 -2.05 -15.27 6.62
C PRO A 47 -1.60 -13.87 7.05
N LEU A 48 -1.44 -12.95 6.08
CA LEU A 48 -1.25 -11.54 6.41
C LEU A 48 -2.48 -11.05 7.19
N PRO A 49 -2.30 -10.29 8.28
CA PRO A 49 -3.43 -9.74 9.01
C PRO A 49 -4.24 -8.77 8.13
N ILE A 50 -5.55 -8.68 8.31
CA ILE A 50 -6.48 -7.85 7.52
C ILE A 50 -6.68 -8.39 6.09
N SER A 51 -5.90 -7.92 5.11
CA SER A 51 -5.96 -8.38 3.73
C SER A 51 -4.69 -7.99 2.97
N VAL A 52 -4.32 -8.76 1.95
CA VAL A 52 -3.21 -8.43 1.05
C VAL A 52 -3.42 -7.06 0.38
N CYS A 53 -4.65 -6.76 -0.05
CA CYS A 53 -5.00 -5.47 -0.66
C CYS A 53 -4.72 -4.28 0.26
N TYR A 54 -4.98 -4.42 1.56
CA TYR A 54 -4.63 -3.41 2.55
C TYR A 54 -3.12 -3.16 2.60
N TRP A 55 -2.30 -4.22 2.68
CA TRP A 55 -0.85 -4.07 2.74
C TRP A 55 -0.26 -3.47 1.46
N ARG A 56 -0.77 -3.87 0.29
CA ARG A 56 -0.42 -3.24 -0.99
C ARG A 56 -0.73 -1.74 -0.99
N ALA A 57 -1.93 -1.37 -0.58
CA ALA A 57 -2.33 0.04 -0.48
C ALA A 57 -1.46 0.81 0.53
N ARG A 58 -1.12 0.19 1.66
CA ARG A 58 -0.29 0.81 2.69
C ARG A 58 1.15 1.06 2.21
N LEU A 59 1.75 0.11 1.52
CA LEU A 59 3.09 0.26 0.92
C LEU A 59 3.07 1.31 -0.21
N HIS A 60 2.01 1.33 -1.01
CA HIS A 60 1.81 2.37 -2.02
C HIS A 60 1.70 3.77 -1.39
N GLU A 61 0.90 3.93 -0.33
CA GLU A 61 0.79 5.19 0.41
C GLU A 61 2.15 5.64 0.95
N LEU A 62 2.95 4.71 1.50
CA LEU A 62 4.33 4.98 1.95
C LEU A 62 5.19 5.61 0.85
N ARG A 63 5.01 5.17 -0.40
CA ARG A 63 5.79 5.66 -1.55
C ARG A 63 5.46 7.11 -1.92
N PHE A 64 4.21 7.53 -1.78
CA PHE A 64 3.75 8.84 -2.23
C PHE A 64 3.64 9.87 -1.11
N ALA A 65 3.23 9.44 0.08
CA ALA A 65 2.94 10.32 1.21
C ALA A 65 4.15 10.61 2.10
N TYR A 66 5.30 9.93 1.92
CA TYR A 66 6.49 10.10 2.75
C TYR A 66 7.68 10.62 1.96
N ALA A 67 8.53 11.38 2.65
CA ALA A 67 9.84 11.78 2.17
C ALA A 67 10.85 10.65 2.42
N LEU A 68 11.00 9.76 1.43
CA LEU A 68 11.84 8.57 1.54
C LEU A 68 13.29 8.84 1.15
N LEU A 69 14.22 8.36 1.97
CA LEU A 69 15.64 8.23 1.63
C LEU A 69 15.87 7.04 0.68
N PRO A 70 16.97 7.00 -0.11
CA PRO A 70 17.25 5.88 -1.02
C PRO A 70 17.25 4.51 -0.33
N VAL A 71 17.81 4.43 0.89
CA VAL A 71 17.79 3.20 1.69
C VAL A 71 16.38 2.78 2.09
N GLN A 72 15.49 3.74 2.35
CA GLN A 72 14.08 3.48 2.69
C GLN A 72 13.29 3.03 1.47
N VAL A 73 13.59 3.58 0.28
CA VAL A 73 13.01 3.10 -0.98
C VAL A 73 13.39 1.65 -1.25
N ALA A 74 14.66 1.28 -1.05
CA ALA A 74 15.11 -0.10 -1.21
C ALA A 74 14.39 -1.06 -0.23
N ARG A 75 14.25 -0.65 1.04
CA ARG A 75 13.50 -1.42 2.04
C ARG A 75 12.02 -1.55 1.69
N LEU A 76 11.40 -0.47 1.22
CA LEU A 76 10.01 -0.49 0.79
C LEU A 76 9.80 -1.49 -0.34
N SER A 77 10.66 -1.47 -1.36
CA SER A 77 10.56 -2.41 -2.48
C SER A 77 10.83 -3.86 -2.09
N ALA A 78 11.69 -4.12 -1.11
CA ALA A 78 11.83 -5.47 -0.55
C ALA A 78 10.54 -5.93 0.14
N LEU A 79 9.88 -5.05 0.91
CA LEU A 79 8.61 -5.37 1.56
C LEU A 79 7.45 -5.57 0.57
N GLU A 80 7.42 -4.80 -0.52
CA GLU A 80 6.47 -5.00 -1.63
C GLU A 80 6.61 -6.43 -2.17
N ILE A 81 7.84 -6.87 -2.47
CA ILE A 81 8.11 -8.24 -2.94
C ILE A 81 7.70 -9.29 -1.91
N ASP A 82 8.03 -9.09 -0.63
CA ASP A 82 7.66 -10.04 0.43
C ASP A 82 6.14 -10.21 0.57
N VAL A 83 5.38 -9.11 0.51
CA VAL A 83 3.91 -9.15 0.55
C VAL A 83 3.34 -9.92 -0.63
N GLU A 84 3.88 -9.72 -1.84
CA GLU A 84 3.46 -10.47 -3.02
C GLU A 84 3.77 -11.96 -2.91
N ASN A 85 4.97 -12.31 -2.44
CA ASN A 85 5.36 -13.71 -2.24
C ASN A 85 4.45 -14.41 -1.21
N ILE A 86 4.10 -13.73 -0.13
CA ILE A 86 3.17 -14.25 0.88
C ILE A 86 1.78 -14.44 0.25
N ALA A 87 1.30 -13.46 -0.52
CA ALA A 87 -0.01 -13.53 -1.17
C ALA A 87 -0.11 -14.69 -2.16
N GLN A 88 0.94 -14.91 -2.96
CA GLN A 88 1.01 -16.03 -3.90
C GLN A 88 1.03 -17.38 -3.16
N GLY A 89 1.86 -17.51 -2.11
CA GLY A 89 1.92 -18.73 -1.31
C GLY A 89 0.57 -19.09 -0.66
N GLN A 90 -0.22 -18.10 -0.26
CA GLN A 90 -1.57 -18.32 0.28
C GLN A 90 -2.57 -18.78 -0.79
N ALA A 91 -2.48 -18.23 -2.01
CA ALA A 91 -3.34 -18.62 -3.11
C ALA A 91 -3.07 -20.09 -3.53
N ASP A 92 -1.81 -20.50 -3.57
CA ASP A 92 -1.41 -21.85 -3.95
C ASP A 92 -1.89 -22.90 -2.92
N VAL A 93 -1.85 -22.57 -1.62
CA VAL A 93 -2.38 -23.45 -0.55
C VAL A 93 -3.90 -23.60 -0.66
N GLY A 94 -4.64 -22.53 -0.98
CA GLY A 94 -6.09 -22.57 -1.15
C GLY A 94 -6.56 -23.34 -2.38
N ALA A 95 -5.77 -23.39 -3.45
CA ALA A 95 -6.10 -24.11 -4.69
C ALA A 95 -5.84 -25.63 -4.61
N GLY A 96 -5.03 -26.08 -3.65
CA GLY A 96 -4.62 -27.48 -3.51
C GLY A 96 -5.65 -28.41 -2.86
N ASP A 97 -6.60 -27.87 -2.09
CA ASP A 97 -7.47 -28.68 -1.21
C ASP A 97 -8.81 -29.10 -1.86
N GLY A 98 -9.07 -28.68 -3.10
CA GLY A 98 -10.36 -28.87 -3.78
C GLY A 98 -10.47 -30.07 -4.73
N ARG A 99 -9.46 -30.93 -4.88
CA ARG A 99 -9.42 -31.93 -5.98
C ARG A 99 -9.29 -33.41 -5.60
N ARG A 100 -9.54 -33.85 -4.36
CA ARG A 100 -9.54 -35.30 -4.06
C ARG A 100 -10.49 -35.75 -2.95
N VAL A 101 -11.81 -35.69 -3.15
CA VAL A 101 -12.74 -36.73 -2.65
C VAL A 101 -13.99 -36.73 -3.53
N ALA A 102 -14.39 -37.94 -3.95
CA ALA A 102 -15.56 -38.36 -4.74
C ALA A 102 -15.36 -38.38 -6.27
#